data_AF-A0A2K4ZL90-F1
#
_entry.id   AF-A0A2K4ZL90-F1
#
_cell.length_a   1.000
_cell.length_b   1.000
_cell.length_c   1.000
_cell.angle_alpha   90.00
_cell.angle_beta   90.00
_cell.angle_gamma   90.00
#
_symmetry.space_group_name_H-M   'P 1'
#
loop_
_entity.id
_entity.type
_entity.pdbx_description
1 polymer ?
#
loop_
_entity_poly.entity_id
_entity_poly.type
_entity_poly.pdbx_seq_one_letter_code
_entity_poly.pdbx_strand_id
1 'polypeptide(L)'
;MSERWTEIKQIDDDIYANRQGRKRTQNEIDLLQGKLKNFDKEYVSLRSHKQFLGKEIYGNPSVRSALVKSGLECNNSRVREAAQRLQEQDVDVKWDMGVKEELINICVYIDMGVTKISNWNISNILYKIGKFGYEEIENYEE
;
A
#
# COMPACT_ATOMS: atom_id res chain seq x y z
N MET A 1 18.98 24.77 54.78
CA MET A 1 17.57 24.93 54.34
C MET A 1 16.72 24.00 55.18
N SER A 2 15.49 24.36 55.57
CA SER A 2 14.63 23.42 56.30
C SER A 2 14.15 22.31 55.35
N GLU A 3 13.93 21.11 55.87
CA GLU A 3 13.44 19.94 55.10
C GLU A 3 12.24 20.30 54.23
N ARG A 4 11.31 21.08 54.78
CA ARG A 4 10.11 21.58 54.09
C ARG A 4 10.39 22.37 52.81
N TRP A 5 11.45 23.19 52.77
CA TRP A 5 11.82 23.93 51.55
C TRP A 5 12.42 23.02 50.48
N THR A 6 13.09 21.95 50.91
CA THR A 6 13.65 20.94 50.00
C THR A 6 12.54 20.09 49.38
N GLU A 7 11.54 19.71 50.18
CA GLU A 7 10.34 19.00 49.72
C GLU A 7 9.52 19.83 48.71
N ILE A 8 9.29 21.12 49.00
CA ILE A 8 8.56 22.01 48.09
C ILE A 8 9.29 22.14 46.75
N LYS A 9 10.62 22.30 46.77
CA LYS A 9 11.42 22.37 45.55
C LYS A 9 11.34 21.08 44.73
N GLN A 10 11.39 19.92 45.38
CA GLN A 10 11.25 18.62 44.72
C GLN A 10 9.88 18.48 44.03
N ILE A 11 8.81 18.92 44.70
CA ILE A 11 7.45 18.93 44.13
C ILE A 11 7.38 19.85 42.90
N ASP A 12 7.98 21.04 42.95
CA ASP A 12 8.00 21.96 41.81
C ASP A 12 8.78 21.39 40.62
N ASP A 13 9.93 20.76 40.87
CA ASP A 13 10.73 20.08 39.86
C ASP A 13 9.96 18.91 39.23
N ASP A 14 9.24 18.11 40.02
CA ASP A 14 8.40 17.01 39.55
C ASP A 14 7.19 17.51 38.73
N ILE A 15 6.55 18.61 39.14
CA ILE A 15 5.47 19.25 38.39
C ILE A 15 5.99 19.75 37.04
N TYR A 16 7.16 20.38 37.03
CA TYR A 16 7.78 20.86 35.79
C TYR A 16 8.13 19.70 34.86
N ALA A 17 8.77 18.64 35.38
CA ALA A 17 9.12 17.45 34.62
C ALA A 17 7.87 16.79 34.01
N ASN A 18 6.79 16.65 34.79
CA ASN A 18 5.52 16.10 34.31
C ASN A 18 4.87 16.96 33.22
N ARG A 19 4.92 18.29 33.34
CA ARG A 19 4.43 19.20 32.28
C ARG A 19 5.22 19.04 30.99
N GLN A 20 6.54 18.94 31.08
CA GLN A 20 7.39 18.70 29.91
C GLN A 20 7.16 17.32 29.30
N GLY A 21 6.96 16.29 30.13
CA GLY A 21 6.61 14.94 29.68
C GLY A 21 5.32 14.94 28.87
N ARG A 22 4.24 15.54 29.39
CA ARG A 22 2.96 15.68 28.67
C ARG A 22 3.11 16.43 27.35
N LYS A 23 3.89 17.51 27.32
CA LYS A 23 4.15 18.28 26.10
C LYS A 23 4.86 17.45 25.03
N ARG A 24 5.87 16.66 25.43
CA ARG A 24 6.59 15.76 24.50
C ARG A 24 5.66 14.68 23.94
N THR A 25 4.85 14.04 24.79
CA THR A 25 3.88 13.04 24.34
C THR A 25 2.86 13.65 23.36
N GLN A 26 2.36 14.87 23.63
CA GLN A 26 1.44 15.51 22.70
C GLN A 26 2.10 15.83 21.35
N ASN A 27 3.33 16.35 21.36
CA ASN A 27 4.07 16.60 20.11
C ASN A 27 4.29 15.31 19.28
N GLU A 28 4.53 14.18 19.96
CA GLU A 28 4.68 12.88 19.30
C GLU A 28 3.35 12.39 18.70
N ILE A 29 2.23 12.56 19.43
CA ILE A 29 0.89 12.28 18.91
C ILE A 29 0.62 13.11 17.65
N ASP A 30 0.90 14.41 17.68
CA ASP A 30 0.65 15.31 16.54
C ASP A 30 1.50 14.91 15.32
N LEU A 31 2.77 14.53 15.53
CA LEU A 31 3.65 14.02 14.48
C LEU A 31 3.11 12.73 13.87
N LEU A 32 2.69 11.77 14.71
CA LEU A 32 2.14 10.49 14.25
C LEU A 32 0.83 10.67 13.48
N GLN A 33 -0.05 11.58 13.92
CA GLN A 33 -1.25 11.95 13.19
C GLN A 33 -0.92 12.55 11.82
N GLY A 34 0.11 13.40 11.74
CA GLY A 34 0.61 13.93 10.48
C GLY A 34 1.08 12.84 9.52
N LYS A 35 1.88 11.88 10.01
CA LYS A 35 2.34 10.72 9.23
C LYS A 35 1.17 9.87 8.74
N LEU A 36 0.21 9.58 9.61
CA LEU A 36 -0.98 8.80 9.27
C LEU A 36 -1.80 9.46 8.15
N LYS A 37 -2.02 10.78 8.24
CA LYS A 37 -2.73 11.54 7.21
C LYS A 37 -2.01 11.53 5.86
N ASN A 38 -0.68 11.52 5.86
CA ASN A 38 0.10 11.41 4.63
C ASN A 38 -0.04 10.00 4.03
N PHE A 39 0.03 8.94 4.85
CA PHE A 39 -0.22 7.58 4.38
C PHE A 39 -1.63 7.40 3.80
N ASP A 40 -2.66 8.01 4.41
CA ASP A 40 -4.02 7.97 3.86
C ASP A 40 -4.09 8.62 2.47
N LYS A 41 -3.41 9.76 2.27
CA LYS A 41 -3.35 10.42 0.96
C LYS A 41 -2.62 9.58 -0.08
N GLU A 42 -1.47 9.01 0.28
CA GLU A 42 -0.70 8.14 -0.60
C GLU A 42 -1.50 6.89 -0.97
N TYR A 43 -2.18 6.28 0.00
CA TYR A 43 -3.06 5.13 -0.23
C TYR A 43 -4.19 5.47 -1.21
N VAL A 44 -4.87 6.61 -1.03
CA VAL A 44 -5.93 7.05 -1.95
C VAL A 44 -5.39 7.29 -3.36
N SER A 45 -4.22 7.92 -3.49
CA SER A 45 -3.56 8.13 -4.78
C SER A 45 -3.22 6.80 -5.46
N LEU A 46 -2.55 5.89 -4.76
CA LEU A 46 -2.17 4.56 -5.28
C LEU A 46 -3.39 3.73 -5.66
N ARG A 47 -4.45 3.76 -4.84
CA ARG A 47 -5.72 3.09 -5.15
C ARG A 47 -6.33 3.63 -6.44
N SER A 48 -6.28 4.94 -6.65
CA SER A 48 -6.80 5.59 -7.86
C SER A 48 -5.97 5.21 -9.10
N HIS A 49 -4.63 5.21 -8.99
CA HIS A 49 -3.75 4.74 -10.07
C HIS A 49 -3.98 3.27 -10.41
N LYS A 50 -4.12 2.40 -9.40
CA LYS A 50 -4.44 0.97 -9.60
C LYS A 50 -5.76 0.82 -10.35
N GLN A 51 -6.79 1.56 -9.98
CA GLN A 51 -8.08 1.51 -10.67
C GLN A 51 -7.96 1.98 -12.12
N PHE A 52 -7.26 3.09 -12.38
CA PHE A 52 -7.03 3.58 -13.73
C PHE A 52 -6.28 2.56 -14.60
N LEU A 53 -5.13 2.07 -14.13
CA LEU A 53 -4.34 1.08 -14.85
C LEU A 53 -5.09 -0.23 -15.04
N GLY A 54 -5.83 -0.68 -14.03
CA GLY A 54 -6.67 -1.87 -14.13
C GLY A 54 -7.75 -1.75 -15.20
N LYS A 55 -8.36 -0.57 -15.36
CA LYS A 55 -9.31 -0.30 -16.44
C LYS A 55 -8.64 -0.28 -17.81
N GLU A 56 -7.47 0.34 -17.93
CA GLU A 56 -6.74 0.39 -19.21
C GLU A 56 -6.31 -1.01 -19.68
N ILE A 57 -5.75 -1.83 -18.78
CA ILE A 57 -5.23 -3.15 -19.10
C ILE A 57 -6.36 -4.15 -19.27
N TYR A 58 -7.17 -4.32 -18.22
CA TYR A 58 -8.22 -5.33 -18.19
C TYR A 58 -9.51 -4.84 -18.85
N GLY A 59 -9.63 -3.59 -19.27
CA GLY A 59 -10.75 -3.13 -20.09
C GLY A 59 -10.79 -3.79 -21.47
N ASN A 60 -9.64 -4.26 -21.95
CA ASN A 60 -9.53 -5.02 -23.19
C ASN A 60 -10.10 -6.45 -23.03
N PRO A 61 -11.19 -6.81 -23.73
CA PRO A 61 -11.81 -8.14 -23.61
C PRO A 61 -10.88 -9.29 -23.98
N SER A 62 -9.94 -9.08 -24.92
CA SER A 62 -8.98 -10.11 -25.32
C SER A 62 -7.97 -10.40 -24.20
N VAL A 63 -7.53 -9.36 -23.49
CA VAL A 63 -6.63 -9.50 -22.33
C VAL A 63 -7.35 -10.26 -21.21
N ARG A 64 -8.59 -9.90 -20.89
CA ARG A 64 -9.38 -10.62 -19.87
C ARG A 64 -9.62 -12.07 -20.24
N SER A 65 -9.97 -12.35 -21.50
CA SER A 65 -10.20 -13.71 -21.98
C SER A 65 -8.93 -14.57 -21.85
N ALA A 66 -7.77 -14.02 -22.20
CA ALA A 66 -6.49 -14.71 -22.03
C ALA A 66 -6.17 -14.93 -20.53
N LEU A 67 -6.40 -13.92 -19.70
CA LEU A 67 -6.16 -13.98 -18.26
C LEU A 67 -7.03 -15.05 -17.57
N VAL A 68 -8.32 -15.10 -17.89
CA VAL A 68 -9.25 -16.13 -17.40
C VAL A 68 -8.76 -17.51 -17.82
N LYS A 69 -8.41 -17.70 -19.09
CA LYS A 69 -7.90 -18.98 -19.59
C LYS A 69 -6.65 -19.43 -18.82
N SER A 70 -5.64 -18.56 -18.72
CA SER A 70 -4.41 -18.88 -18.00
C SER A 70 -4.65 -19.10 -16.50
N GLY A 71 -5.59 -18.36 -15.91
CA GLY A 71 -6.00 -18.54 -14.52
C GLY A 71 -6.65 -19.89 -14.25
N LEU A 72 -7.53 -20.36 -15.15
CA LEU A 72 -8.18 -21.67 -15.08
C LEU A 72 -7.19 -22.82 -15.28
N GLU A 73 -6.15 -22.61 -16.09
CA GLU A 73 -5.06 -23.58 -16.31
C GLU A 73 -4.01 -23.55 -15.18
N CYS A 74 -4.06 -22.60 -14.25
CA CYS A 74 -3.08 -22.46 -13.18
C CYS A 74 -3.13 -23.65 -12.20
N ASN A 75 -1.97 -24.11 -11.73
CA ASN A 75 -1.88 -25.17 -10.71
C ASN A 75 -2.43 -24.75 -9.34
N ASN A 76 -2.46 -23.45 -9.05
CA ASN A 76 -2.99 -22.91 -7.79
C ASN A 76 -4.53 -22.90 -7.81
N SER A 77 -5.15 -23.66 -6.91
CA SER A 77 -6.62 -23.76 -6.81
C SER A 77 -7.30 -22.42 -6.56
N ARG A 78 -6.69 -21.53 -5.77
CA ARG A 78 -7.25 -20.20 -5.49
C ARG A 78 -7.23 -19.30 -6.72
N VAL A 79 -6.21 -19.43 -7.57
CA VAL A 79 -6.10 -18.69 -8.84
C VAL A 79 -7.16 -19.19 -9.82
N ARG A 80 -7.38 -20.51 -9.89
CA ARG A 80 -8.47 -21.08 -10.70
C ARG A 80 -9.84 -20.61 -10.24
N GLU A 81 -10.10 -20.61 -8.94
CA GLU A 81 -11.36 -20.12 -8.38
C GLU A 81 -11.57 -18.63 -8.69
N ALA A 82 -10.53 -17.82 -8.57
CA ALA A 82 -10.59 -16.41 -8.96
C ALA A 82 -10.89 -16.23 -10.45
N ALA A 83 -10.29 -17.04 -11.32
CA ALA A 83 -10.53 -17.01 -12.77
C ALA A 83 -11.96 -17.43 -13.13
N GLN A 84 -12.50 -18.45 -12.45
CA GLN A 84 -13.89 -18.85 -12.60
C GLN A 84 -14.85 -17.73 -12.17
N ARG A 85 -14.60 -17.11 -11.00
CA ARG A 85 -15.39 -15.96 -10.54
C ARG A 85 -15.34 -14.79 -11.51
N LEU A 86 -14.17 -14.51 -12.09
CA LEU A 86 -14.04 -13.48 -13.11
C LEU A 86 -14.87 -13.82 -14.35
N GLN A 87 -14.80 -15.07 -14.83
CA GLN A 87 -15.58 -15.53 -15.98
C GLN A 87 -17.10 -15.39 -15.78
N GLU A 88 -17.59 -15.70 -14.58
CA GLU A 88 -19.01 -15.60 -14.23
C GLU A 88 -19.47 -14.15 -14.07
N GLN A 89 -18.61 -13.26 -13.54
CA GLN A 89 -18.98 -11.88 -13.21
C GLN A 89 -18.69 -10.88 -14.34
N ASP A 90 -17.89 -11.23 -15.35
CA ASP A 90 -17.47 -10.33 -16.43
C ASP A 90 -18.50 -10.15 -17.56
N VAL A 91 -19.52 -11.01 -17.65
CA VAL A 91 -20.38 -11.19 -18.84
C VAL A 91 -21.11 -9.91 -19.28
N ASP A 92 -21.43 -9.00 -18.35
CA ASP A 92 -22.18 -7.76 -18.64
C ASP A 92 -21.52 -6.50 -18.06
N VAL A 93 -20.22 -6.54 -17.76
CA VAL A 93 -19.54 -5.44 -17.09
C VAL A 93 -19.01 -4.41 -18.09
N LYS A 94 -19.35 -3.14 -17.85
CA LYS A 94 -18.79 -1.98 -18.56
C LYS A 94 -17.49 -1.52 -17.91
N TRP A 95 -16.36 -1.96 -18.45
CA TRP A 95 -15.03 -1.71 -17.88
C TRP A 95 -14.53 -0.27 -18.03
N ASP A 96 -15.06 0.45 -19.00
CA ASP A 96 -14.78 1.85 -19.28
C ASP A 96 -15.35 2.80 -18.20
N MET A 97 -16.59 2.58 -17.76
CA MET A 97 -17.30 3.56 -16.93
C MET A 97 -17.76 3.08 -15.55
N GLY A 98 -17.74 1.77 -15.27
CA GLY A 98 -18.40 1.26 -14.06
C GLY A 98 -17.84 -0.01 -13.45
N VAL A 99 -16.66 -0.47 -13.86
CA VAL A 99 -16.07 -1.66 -13.24
C VAL A 99 -15.79 -1.43 -11.76
N LYS A 100 -16.25 -2.38 -10.97
CA LYS A 100 -16.00 -2.40 -9.53
C LYS A 100 -14.55 -2.74 -9.25
N GLU A 101 -13.99 -2.13 -8.21
CA GLU A 101 -12.61 -2.38 -7.81
C GLU A 101 -12.36 -3.87 -7.49
N GLU A 102 -13.37 -4.59 -6.98
CA GLU A 102 -13.23 -6.03 -6.72
C GLU A 102 -12.89 -6.82 -7.99
N LEU A 103 -13.46 -6.48 -9.14
CA LEU A 103 -13.16 -7.17 -10.40
C LEU A 103 -11.73 -6.89 -10.87
N ILE A 104 -11.27 -5.64 -10.72
CA ILE A 104 -9.87 -5.29 -10.98
C ILE A 104 -8.94 -6.07 -10.04
N ASN A 105 -9.29 -6.18 -8.75
CA ASN A 105 -8.50 -6.93 -7.78
C ASN A 105 -8.45 -8.44 -8.14
N ILE A 106 -9.55 -9.01 -8.62
CA ILE A 106 -9.59 -10.39 -9.11
C ILE A 106 -8.66 -10.57 -10.31
N CYS A 107 -8.69 -9.66 -11.28
CA CYS A 107 -7.76 -9.69 -12.42
C CYS A 107 -6.31 -9.64 -11.95
N VAL A 108 -5.94 -8.67 -11.11
CA VAL A 108 -4.58 -8.53 -10.57
C VAL A 108 -4.16 -9.80 -9.82
N TYR A 109 -5.06 -10.40 -9.04
CA TYR A 109 -4.77 -11.63 -8.30
C TYR A 109 -4.48 -12.81 -9.24
N ILE A 110 -5.28 -12.97 -10.29
CA ILE A 110 -5.04 -14.01 -11.31
C ILE A 110 -3.72 -13.74 -12.01
N ASP A 111 -3.47 -12.50 -12.40
CA ASP A 111 -2.29 -12.09 -13.14
C ASP A 111 -1.02 -12.39 -12.33
N MET A 112 -0.98 -11.99 -11.05
CA MET A 112 0.10 -12.36 -10.12
C MET A 112 0.22 -13.88 -9.91
N GLY A 113 -0.91 -14.60 -9.93
CA GLY A 113 -0.95 -16.05 -9.75
C GLY A 113 -0.39 -16.81 -10.95
N VAL A 114 -0.68 -16.33 -12.16
CA VAL A 114 -0.24 -16.89 -13.44
C VAL A 114 1.21 -16.48 -13.72
N THR A 115 1.56 -15.20 -13.51
CA THR A 115 2.91 -14.66 -13.75
C THR A 115 3.94 -15.10 -12.71
N LYS A 116 3.55 -15.75 -11.61
CA LYS A 116 4.50 -16.40 -10.67
C LYS A 116 5.33 -17.53 -11.29
N ILE A 117 5.07 -17.96 -12.53
CA ILE A 117 5.95 -18.85 -13.32
C ILE A 117 6.97 -18.06 -14.18
N SER A 118 6.88 -16.74 -14.27
CA SER A 118 7.83 -15.85 -14.99
C SER A 118 8.49 -14.80 -14.09
N ASN A 119 8.77 -15.16 -12.82
CA ASN A 119 9.48 -14.36 -11.80
C ASN A 119 10.85 -13.77 -12.23
N TRP A 120 11.34 -14.07 -13.43
CA TRP A 120 12.51 -13.42 -14.01
C TRP A 120 12.25 -11.97 -14.44
N ASN A 121 10.99 -11.59 -14.73
CA ASN A 121 10.68 -10.25 -15.25
C ASN A 121 10.27 -9.25 -14.17
N ILE A 122 9.68 -9.68 -13.06
CA ILE A 122 9.32 -8.78 -11.95
C ILE A 122 10.58 -8.25 -11.25
N SER A 123 11.62 -9.07 -11.05
CA SER A 123 12.92 -8.56 -10.56
C SER A 123 13.52 -7.53 -11.52
N ASN A 124 13.35 -7.71 -12.83
CA ASN A 124 13.87 -6.79 -13.84
C ASN A 124 13.05 -5.48 -13.93
N ILE A 125 11.73 -5.56 -13.74
CA ILE A 125 10.83 -4.40 -13.64
C ILE A 125 11.07 -3.65 -12.32
N LEU A 126 11.20 -4.35 -11.19
CA LEU A 126 11.54 -3.75 -9.91
C LEU A 126 12.97 -3.17 -9.89
N TYR A 127 13.93 -3.78 -10.61
CA TYR A 127 15.26 -3.21 -10.82
C TYR A 127 15.20 -1.92 -11.65
N LYS A 128 14.44 -1.92 -12.75
CA LYS A 128 14.23 -0.71 -13.59
C LYS A 128 13.45 0.40 -12.86
N ILE A 129 12.48 0.04 -12.02
CA ILE A 129 11.70 0.98 -11.20
C ILE A 129 12.52 1.46 -9.99
N GLY A 130 13.30 0.59 -9.35
CA GLY A 130 14.20 0.93 -8.25
C GLY A 130 15.31 1.91 -8.66
N LYS A 131 15.69 1.91 -9.95
CA LYS A 131 16.60 2.91 -10.52
C LYS A 131 16.01 4.34 -10.59
N PHE A 132 14.70 4.50 -10.45
CA PHE A 132 14.07 5.84 -10.35
C PHE A 132 14.06 6.40 -8.92
N GLY A 133 14.55 5.67 -7.91
CA GLY A 133 14.46 6.08 -6.50
C GLY A 133 15.74 5.99 -5.67
N TYR A 134 16.87 5.55 -6.23
CA TYR A 134 18.14 5.40 -5.50
C TYR A 134 19.37 5.80 -6.32
N GLU A 135 19.30 6.89 -7.10
CA GLU A 135 20.52 7.57 -7.59
C GLU A 135 20.94 8.75 -6.68
N GLU A 136 20.32 8.95 -5.50
CA GLU A 136 20.69 10.03 -4.55
C GLU A 136 21.05 9.55 -3.12
N ILE A 137 21.50 8.31 -2.92
CA ILE A 137 22.08 7.89 -1.61
C ILE A 137 23.52 7.35 -1.77
N GLU A 138 24.29 7.97 -2.65
CA GLU A 138 25.74 7.93 -2.60
C GLU A 138 26.24 9.37 -2.74
N ASN A 139 26.28 10.11 -1.63
CA ASN A 139 27.18 11.26 -1.36
C ASN A 139 26.81 11.94 -0.04
N TYR A 140 26.88 11.21 1.07
CA TYR A 140 27.11 11.83 2.40
C TYR A 140 27.98 10.88 3.24
N GLU A 141 29.21 10.67 2.77
CA GLU A 141 30.35 10.39 3.64
C GLU A 141 31.49 11.34 3.21
N GLU A 142 31.52 12.53 3.83
CA GLU A 142 32.74 13.25 4.21
C GLU A 142 32.51 13.91 5.57
#